data_AF-A0A9D8F5N0-F1
#
_entry.id   AF-A0A9D8F5N0-F1
#
_cell.length_a   1.000
_cell.length_b   1.000
_cell.length_c   1.000
_cell.angle_alpha   90.00
_cell.angle_beta   90.00
_cell.angle_gamma   90.00
#
_symmetry.space_group_name_H-M   'P 1'
#
loop_
_entity.id
_entity.type
_entity.pdbx_description
1 polymer ?
#
loop_
_entity_poly.entity_id
_entity_poly.type
_entity_poly.pdbx_seq_one_letter_code
_entity_poly.pdbx_strand_id
1 'polypeptide(L)'
;MIDEESDQIVQFIWSQARGEINRTVPPSAPIATEADPIPEGLNWDFWCGPSPLLPFKTYYLGGCLRWGRWLAFGDGHLADMGAPAINLPWRALELGAPQRVSVQTAEPFMDSYPSATDFRWEFPARGQFASVTVWWHDGPKAGPPVELGNELLSTYGKVPTNGVLFAGEKGLLCSDAWGVVKMKGESEGCGVLNHEAGQAVAATGPRAPRDHMQEWLDACKGGAETFQGFVSSADIAEVAMVGMVALRYGKPIEWDSEKMQAKGEPGADPLIHLEVRKKWL
;
A
#
# COMPACT_ATOMS: atom_id res chain seq x y z
N MET A 1 -13.26 -16.95 -7.17
CA MET A 1 -14.65 -16.98 -6.67
C MET A 1 -14.81 -15.78 -5.79
N ILE A 2 -15.51 -14.76 -6.27
CA ILE A 2 -16.09 -13.75 -5.40
C ILE A 2 -17.25 -14.48 -4.71
N ASP A 3 -17.26 -14.48 -3.38
CA ASP A 3 -18.31 -15.11 -2.59
C ASP A 3 -19.63 -14.38 -2.86
N GLU A 4 -20.63 -15.07 -3.42
CA GLU A 4 -21.90 -14.49 -3.88
C GLU A 4 -22.84 -14.12 -2.71
N GLU A 5 -22.49 -14.41 -1.46
CA GLU A 5 -23.36 -14.23 -0.29
C GLU A 5 -23.04 -13.00 0.59
N SER A 6 -22.19 -12.08 0.14
CA SER A 6 -21.87 -10.88 0.94
C SER A 6 -22.25 -9.58 0.24
N ASP A 7 -23.07 -8.76 0.89
CA ASP A 7 -23.42 -7.36 0.53
C ASP A 7 -22.19 -6.41 0.58
N GLN A 8 -20.99 -6.90 0.24
CA GLN A 8 -19.72 -6.25 0.51
C GLN A 8 -19.18 -5.54 -0.73
N ILE A 9 -18.81 -4.28 -0.55
CA ILE A 9 -17.85 -3.62 -1.44
C ILE A 9 -16.55 -4.43 -1.35
N VAL A 10 -16.11 -5.02 -2.45
CA VAL A 10 -14.79 -5.67 -2.51
C VAL A 10 -13.82 -4.70 -3.16
N GLN A 11 -12.67 -4.51 -2.53
CA GLN A 11 -11.69 -3.58 -3.01
C GLN A 11 -10.43 -4.28 -3.50
N PHE A 12 -9.98 -3.88 -4.69
CA PHE A 12 -8.74 -4.33 -5.29
C PHE A 12 -7.81 -3.14 -5.50
N ILE A 13 -6.64 -3.20 -4.90
CA ILE A 13 -5.51 -2.34 -5.20
C ILE A 13 -4.54 -3.20 -5.99
N TRP A 14 -4.04 -2.71 -7.12
CA TRP A 14 -3.02 -3.43 -7.85
C TRP A 14 -1.97 -2.48 -8.41
N SER A 15 -0.77 -3.03 -8.50
CA SER A 15 0.39 -2.37 -9.08
C SER A 15 1.10 -3.40 -9.95
N GLN A 16 0.74 -3.43 -11.24
CA GLN A 16 1.65 -3.94 -12.25
C GLN A 16 2.81 -2.97 -12.33
N ALA A 17 3.98 -3.50 -12.04
CA ALA A 17 5.30 -2.91 -12.22
C ALA A 17 5.65 -2.42 -13.65
N ARG A 18 4.67 -2.14 -14.52
CA ARG A 18 4.84 -1.78 -15.93
C ARG A 18 4.05 -0.52 -16.29
N GLY A 19 4.70 0.63 -16.17
CA GLY A 19 4.23 1.92 -16.70
C GLY A 19 5.11 3.05 -16.17
N GLU A 20 5.75 3.82 -17.08
CA GLU A 20 6.72 4.94 -16.98
C GLU A 20 7.78 4.92 -15.84
N ILE A 21 7.42 4.52 -14.62
CA ILE A 21 8.30 4.06 -13.55
C ILE A 21 8.32 2.51 -13.61
N ASN A 22 9.23 1.95 -14.41
CA ASN A 22 9.34 0.51 -14.65
C ASN A 22 9.90 -0.24 -13.42
N ARG A 23 9.06 -0.48 -12.40
CA ARG A 23 9.46 -1.11 -11.12
C ARG A 23 9.47 -2.64 -11.20
N THR A 24 10.24 -3.25 -12.10
CA THR A 24 10.40 -4.71 -12.04
C THR A 24 11.15 -5.09 -10.77
N VAL A 25 10.45 -5.66 -9.79
CA VAL A 25 11.05 -6.18 -8.56
C VAL A 25 11.63 -7.57 -8.87
N PRO A 26 12.94 -7.80 -8.72
CA PRO A 26 13.51 -9.13 -8.88
C PRO A 26 12.98 -10.07 -7.79
N PRO A 27 13.13 -11.40 -7.96
CA PRO A 27 12.79 -12.35 -6.91
C PRO A 27 13.42 -11.99 -5.57
N SER A 28 12.73 -12.37 -4.49
CA SER A 28 13.28 -12.25 -3.14
C SER A 28 14.66 -12.92 -3.06
N ALA A 29 15.62 -12.23 -2.45
CA ALA A 29 17.01 -12.66 -2.39
C ALA A 29 17.54 -12.52 -0.95
N PRO A 30 18.51 -13.35 -0.55
CA PRO A 30 19.16 -13.20 0.74
C PRO A 30 20.16 -12.04 0.69
N ILE A 31 20.43 -11.43 1.84
CA ILE A 31 21.54 -10.49 1.99
C ILE A 31 22.85 -11.24 1.77
N ALA A 32 23.73 -10.66 0.97
CA ALA A 32 25.06 -11.23 0.74
C ALA A 32 25.92 -11.12 2.00
N THR A 33 26.65 -12.18 2.35
CA THR A 33 27.56 -12.20 3.50
C THR A 33 28.87 -11.47 3.23
N GLU A 34 29.34 -11.48 1.98
CA GLU A 34 30.58 -10.84 1.56
C GLU A 34 30.38 -9.38 1.17
N ALA A 35 31.20 -8.49 1.76
CA ALA A 35 31.18 -7.07 1.45
C ALA A 35 31.93 -6.74 0.15
N ASP A 36 31.39 -5.79 -0.62
CA ASP A 36 32.12 -5.10 -1.68
C ASP A 36 33.07 -4.04 -1.07
N PRO A 37 34.08 -3.55 -1.80
CA PRO A 37 34.84 -2.37 -1.38
C PRO A 37 33.94 -1.14 -1.25
N ILE A 38 34.00 -0.47 -0.10
CA ILE A 38 33.26 0.76 0.14
C ILE A 38 33.88 1.89 -0.72
N PRO A 39 33.08 2.59 -1.56
CA PRO A 39 33.57 3.72 -2.35
C PRO A 39 34.21 4.81 -1.49
N GLU A 40 35.25 5.45 -2.02
CA GLU A 40 35.87 6.60 -1.35
C GLU A 40 34.84 7.69 -1.06
N GLY A 41 34.86 8.22 0.17
CA GLY A 41 33.92 9.24 0.64
C GLY A 41 32.57 8.73 1.13
N LEU A 42 32.25 7.44 0.97
CA LEU A 42 31.04 6.86 1.56
C LEU A 42 31.30 6.38 2.99
N ASN A 43 30.67 7.04 3.97
CA ASN A 43 30.55 6.49 5.31
C ASN A 43 29.37 5.50 5.36
N TRP A 44 29.66 4.21 5.19
CA TRP A 44 28.64 3.17 5.16
C TRP A 44 27.88 3.04 6.49
N ASP A 45 28.57 3.19 7.61
CA ASP A 45 27.95 3.10 8.93
C ASP A 45 26.91 4.21 9.14
N PHE A 46 27.26 5.44 8.74
CA PHE A 46 26.35 6.58 8.77
C PHE A 46 25.19 6.42 7.78
N TRP A 47 25.46 5.86 6.60
CA TRP A 47 24.42 5.58 5.60
C TRP A 47 23.38 4.58 6.13
N CYS A 48 23.79 3.52 6.82
CA CYS A 48 22.87 2.56 7.44
C CYS A 48 22.07 3.19 8.60
N GLY A 49 22.66 4.13 9.33
CA GLY A 49 22.00 4.80 10.45
C GLY A 49 21.47 3.80 11.50
N PRO A 50 20.18 3.88 11.87
CA PRO A 50 19.58 3.01 12.89
C PRO A 50 19.32 1.57 12.40
N SER A 51 19.34 1.32 11.08
CA SER A 51 19.17 -0.02 10.52
C SER A 51 20.37 -0.93 10.80
N PRO A 52 20.22 -2.26 10.81
CA PRO A 52 21.33 -3.19 11.00
C PRO A 52 22.55 -2.86 10.13
N LEU A 53 23.76 -3.00 10.68
CA LEU A 53 25.00 -2.82 9.92
C LEU A 53 25.25 -4.07 9.07
N LEU A 54 24.77 -4.02 7.83
CA LEU A 54 24.94 -5.11 6.86
C LEU A 54 26.26 -4.97 6.07
N PRO A 55 26.77 -6.04 5.45
CA PRO A 55 27.88 -5.93 4.51
C PRO A 55 27.55 -4.91 3.41
N PHE A 56 28.46 -3.96 3.15
CA PHE A 56 28.26 -3.02 2.05
C PHE A 56 28.20 -3.79 0.73
N LYS A 57 27.19 -3.50 -0.09
CA LYS A 57 27.08 -3.98 -1.47
C LYS A 57 26.77 -2.83 -2.40
N THR A 58 27.40 -2.83 -3.56
CA THR A 58 27.23 -1.81 -4.59
C THR A 58 25.76 -1.69 -5.03
N TYR A 59 24.99 -2.77 -4.94
CA TYR A 59 23.59 -2.79 -5.31
C TYR A 59 22.67 -1.96 -4.39
N TYR A 60 23.11 -1.54 -3.20
CA TYR A 60 22.31 -0.62 -2.36
C TYR A 60 22.32 0.81 -2.94
N LEU A 61 23.38 1.18 -3.65
CA LEU A 61 23.54 2.49 -4.24
C LEU A 61 22.79 2.61 -5.57
N GLY A 62 22.29 3.82 -5.87
CA GLY A 62 21.62 4.14 -7.14
C GLY A 62 20.11 4.38 -7.04
N GLY A 63 19.62 4.80 -5.86
CA GLY A 63 18.25 5.32 -5.66
C GLY A 63 17.38 4.49 -4.73
N CYS A 64 16.22 5.06 -4.35
CA CYS A 64 15.28 4.46 -3.39
C CYS A 64 14.80 3.06 -3.77
N LEU A 65 14.64 2.77 -5.05
CA LEU A 65 14.18 1.45 -5.50
C LEU A 65 15.20 0.33 -5.28
N ARG A 66 16.49 0.67 -5.14
CA ARG A 66 17.57 -0.30 -4.98
C ARG A 66 17.76 -0.72 -3.53
N TRP A 67 17.88 0.25 -2.62
CA TRP A 67 17.97 -0.06 -1.19
C TRP A 67 16.59 -0.36 -0.59
N GLY A 68 15.53 0.29 -1.06
CA GLY A 68 14.20 0.20 -0.46
C GLY A 68 13.55 -1.16 -0.61
N ARG A 69 13.95 -1.97 -1.59
CA ARG A 69 13.48 -3.36 -1.70
C ARG A 69 14.02 -4.27 -0.59
N TRP A 70 15.09 -3.89 0.09
CA TRP A 70 15.69 -4.67 1.16
C TRP A 70 15.00 -4.35 2.48
N LEU A 71 14.56 -5.40 3.16
CA LEU A 71 13.75 -5.28 4.35
C LEU A 71 14.48 -4.66 5.53
N ALA A 72 15.81 -4.69 5.55
CA ALA A 72 16.57 -4.00 6.58
C ALA A 72 16.55 -2.46 6.43
N PHE A 73 16.19 -1.95 5.25
CA PHE A 73 16.33 -0.53 4.92
C PHE A 73 15.02 0.16 4.55
N GLY A 74 14.17 -0.45 3.71
CA GLY A 74 12.97 0.25 3.22
C GLY A 74 11.71 -0.59 3.12
N ASP A 75 11.68 -1.79 3.71
CA ASP A 75 10.51 -2.67 3.83
C ASP A 75 9.82 -3.09 2.52
N GLY A 76 10.31 -2.68 1.36
CA GLY A 76 9.79 -3.11 0.07
C GLY A 76 8.62 -2.31 -0.47
N HIS A 77 7.95 -2.87 -1.48
CA HIS A 77 7.02 -2.12 -2.32
C HIS A 77 5.76 -1.69 -1.57
N LEU A 78 5.20 -2.58 -0.73
CA LEU A 78 4.04 -2.25 0.08
C LEU A 78 4.33 -1.12 1.08
N ALA A 79 5.53 -1.03 1.64
CA ALA A 79 5.92 0.06 2.52
C ALA A 79 6.03 1.41 1.80
N ASP A 80 6.51 1.40 0.54
CA ASP A 80 6.65 2.60 -0.28
C ASP A 80 5.31 3.07 -0.89
N MET A 81 4.54 2.15 -1.47
CA MET A 81 3.32 2.46 -2.24
C MET A 81 2.02 2.21 -1.48
N GLY A 82 2.06 1.43 -0.39
CA GLY A 82 0.86 1.04 0.35
C GLY A 82 0.12 2.24 0.89
N ALA A 83 0.79 3.13 1.62
CA ALA A 83 0.15 4.30 2.22
C ALA A 83 -0.57 5.21 1.20
N PRO A 84 0.05 5.66 0.09
CA PRO A 84 -0.66 6.51 -0.87
C PRO A 84 -1.81 5.80 -1.59
N ALA A 85 -1.70 4.50 -1.87
CA ALA A 85 -2.76 3.75 -2.56
C ALA A 85 -3.90 3.31 -1.63
N ILE A 86 -3.62 3.02 -0.36
CA ILE A 86 -4.61 2.70 0.68
C ILE A 86 -5.30 3.97 1.22
N ASN A 87 -4.72 5.16 1.07
CA ASN A 87 -5.34 6.39 1.57
C ASN A 87 -6.75 6.65 0.98
N LEU A 88 -6.96 6.43 -0.32
CA LEU A 88 -8.27 6.63 -0.96
C LEU A 88 -9.37 5.76 -0.33
N PRO A 89 -9.23 4.41 -0.27
CA PRO A 89 -10.24 3.58 0.36
C PRO A 89 -10.34 3.78 1.87
N TRP A 90 -9.22 4.04 2.55
CA TRP A 90 -9.20 4.28 3.98
C TRP A 90 -10.13 5.45 4.32
N ARG A 91 -10.09 6.51 3.53
CA ARG A 91 -11.00 7.65 3.68
C ARG A 91 -12.42 7.33 3.21
N ALA A 92 -12.57 6.76 2.01
CA ALA A 92 -13.89 6.54 1.41
C ALA A 92 -14.76 5.56 2.20
N LEU A 93 -14.13 4.61 2.88
CA LEU A 93 -14.79 3.55 3.64
C LEU A 93 -14.61 3.73 5.15
N GLU A 94 -14.04 4.85 5.62
CA GLU A 94 -13.74 5.08 7.04
C GLU A 94 -13.01 3.89 7.69
N LEU A 95 -11.97 3.37 7.03
CA LEU A 95 -11.20 2.25 7.56
C LEU A 95 -10.41 2.70 8.80
N GLY A 96 -10.28 1.80 9.76
CA GLY A 96 -9.31 1.90 10.85
C GLY A 96 -8.19 0.89 10.66
N ALA A 97 -7.77 0.25 11.75
CA ALA A 97 -6.85 -0.88 11.68
C ALA A 97 -7.54 -2.16 11.16
N PRO A 98 -6.80 -3.04 10.44
CA PRO A 98 -7.31 -4.34 10.03
C PRO A 98 -7.49 -5.27 11.24
N GLN A 99 -8.43 -6.21 11.16
CA GLN A 99 -8.58 -7.28 12.16
C GLN A 99 -7.67 -8.47 11.85
N ARG A 100 -7.49 -8.78 10.55
CA ARG A 100 -6.71 -9.93 10.10
C ARG A 100 -5.99 -9.57 8.81
N VAL A 101 -4.74 -10.05 8.69
CA VAL A 101 -3.92 -9.85 7.49
C VAL A 101 -3.29 -11.17 7.08
N SER A 102 -3.26 -11.43 5.77
CA SER A 102 -2.59 -12.57 5.17
C SER A 102 -1.92 -12.17 3.85
N VAL A 103 -0.92 -12.93 3.44
CA VAL A 103 -0.20 -12.70 2.20
C VAL A 103 0.19 -14.01 1.54
N GLN A 104 0.14 -14.03 0.21
CA GLN A 104 0.75 -15.05 -0.61
C GLN A 104 1.89 -14.43 -1.43
N THR A 105 2.95 -15.20 -1.67
CA THR A 105 4.11 -14.78 -2.46
C THR A 105 4.32 -15.77 -3.59
N ALA A 106 4.81 -15.30 -4.75
CA ALA A 106 5.09 -16.18 -5.89
C ALA A 106 6.36 -17.04 -5.69
N GLU A 107 7.20 -16.67 -4.73
CA GLU A 107 8.46 -17.33 -4.42
C GLU A 107 8.71 -17.43 -2.91
N PRO A 108 9.66 -18.27 -2.46
CA PRO A 108 10.12 -18.26 -1.08
C PRO A 108 10.61 -16.89 -0.65
N PHE A 109 10.13 -16.43 0.49
CA PHE A 109 10.49 -15.17 1.10
C PHE A 109 11.87 -15.23 1.78
N MET A 110 12.70 -14.20 1.57
CA MET A 110 14.06 -14.05 2.11
C MET A 110 14.25 -12.63 2.68
N ASP A 111 15.37 -11.95 2.40
CA ASP A 111 15.71 -10.65 3.00
C ASP A 111 15.30 -9.42 2.16
N SER A 112 14.78 -9.65 0.95
CA SER A 112 14.25 -8.60 0.08
C SER A 112 12.79 -8.86 -0.28
N TYR A 113 12.06 -7.80 -0.64
CA TYR A 113 10.67 -7.89 -1.05
C TYR A 113 10.48 -8.88 -2.24
N PRO A 114 9.43 -9.73 -2.21
CA PRO A 114 9.12 -10.64 -3.31
C PRO A 114 8.74 -9.91 -4.60
N SER A 115 8.94 -10.59 -5.73
CA SER A 115 8.62 -10.10 -7.08
C SER A 115 7.12 -10.02 -7.35
N ALA A 116 6.32 -10.80 -6.62
CA ALA A 116 4.88 -10.73 -6.63
C ALA A 116 4.30 -11.11 -5.25
N THR A 117 3.29 -10.35 -4.82
CA THR A 117 2.61 -10.56 -3.54
C THR A 117 1.11 -10.32 -3.69
N ASP A 118 0.33 -11.10 -2.96
CA ASP A 118 -1.12 -10.96 -2.87
C ASP A 118 -1.49 -10.80 -1.38
N PHE A 119 -1.61 -9.56 -0.92
CA PHE A 119 -2.05 -9.27 0.44
C PHE A 119 -3.57 -9.18 0.51
N ARG A 120 -4.09 -9.57 1.67
CA ARG A 120 -5.49 -9.49 2.02
C ARG A 120 -5.61 -8.95 3.44
N TRP A 121 -6.32 -7.83 3.59
CA TRP A 121 -6.74 -7.28 4.87
C TRP A 121 -8.24 -7.44 5.05
N GLU A 122 -8.64 -7.93 6.21
CA GLU A 122 -10.03 -8.00 6.63
C GLU A 122 -10.27 -6.90 7.66
N PHE A 123 -11.19 -5.97 7.34
CA PHE A 123 -11.60 -4.90 8.22
C PHE A 123 -12.96 -5.21 8.84
N PRO A 124 -13.16 -4.93 10.13
CA PRO A 124 -14.43 -5.16 10.79
C PRO A 124 -15.50 -4.17 10.29
N ALA A 125 -16.76 -4.46 10.60
CA ALA A 125 -17.84 -3.50 10.46
C ALA A 125 -17.57 -2.26 11.34
N ARG A 126 -17.93 -1.08 10.84
CA ARG A 126 -17.65 0.20 11.50
C ARG A 126 -18.66 1.26 11.07
N GLY A 127 -19.19 2.02 12.02
CA GLY A 127 -20.22 3.01 11.73
C GLY A 127 -21.39 2.42 10.93
N GLN A 128 -21.62 2.98 9.74
CA GLN A 128 -22.63 2.51 8.79
C GLN A 128 -22.13 1.44 7.79
N PHE A 129 -20.83 1.13 7.80
CA PHE A 129 -20.21 0.22 6.84
C PHE A 129 -20.14 -1.20 7.39
N ALA A 130 -20.50 -2.18 6.56
CA ALA A 130 -20.22 -3.58 6.81
C ALA A 130 -18.71 -3.87 6.83
N SER A 131 -18.34 -5.06 7.30
CA SER A 131 -16.97 -5.56 7.15
C SER A 131 -16.56 -5.57 5.68
N VAL A 132 -15.29 -5.30 5.40
CA VAL A 132 -14.77 -5.26 4.03
C VAL A 132 -13.42 -5.95 3.95
N THR A 133 -13.20 -6.64 2.84
CA THR A 133 -11.88 -7.16 2.49
C THR A 133 -11.21 -6.24 1.47
N VAL A 134 -9.98 -5.84 1.76
CA VAL A 134 -9.11 -5.11 0.84
C VAL A 134 -8.01 -6.04 0.34
N TRP A 135 -7.85 -6.09 -0.96
CA TRP A 135 -6.81 -6.87 -1.64
C TRP A 135 -5.74 -5.95 -2.21
N TRP A 136 -4.49 -6.37 -2.10
CA TRP A 136 -3.36 -5.74 -2.78
C TRP A 136 -2.61 -6.77 -3.61
N HIS A 137 -2.39 -6.45 -4.88
CA HIS A 137 -1.67 -7.30 -5.81
C HIS A 137 -0.44 -6.59 -6.37
N ASP A 138 0.73 -7.18 -6.17
CA ASP A 138 1.99 -6.77 -6.78
C ASP A 138 2.49 -7.77 -7.80
N GLY A 139 3.18 -7.24 -8.82
CA GLY A 139 4.03 -8.04 -9.71
C GLY A 139 3.60 -7.98 -11.17
N PRO A 140 4.28 -8.74 -12.04
CA PRO A 140 4.11 -8.63 -13.49
C PRO A 140 2.74 -9.08 -14.00
N LYS A 141 1.97 -9.80 -13.17
CA LYS A 141 0.62 -10.29 -13.46
C LYS A 141 -0.44 -9.70 -12.53
N ALA A 142 -0.08 -8.72 -11.68
CA ALA A 142 -1.02 -8.09 -10.78
C ALA A 142 -2.19 -7.48 -11.54
N GLY A 143 -3.38 -7.51 -10.99
CA GLY A 143 -4.55 -6.97 -11.66
C GLY A 143 -5.80 -7.24 -10.84
N PRO A 144 -6.91 -6.55 -11.16
CA PRO A 144 -8.19 -6.97 -10.63
C PRO A 144 -8.54 -8.37 -11.16
N PRO A 145 -9.49 -9.07 -10.53
CA PRO A 145 -10.12 -10.26 -11.11
C PRO A 145 -10.49 -10.03 -12.57
N VAL A 146 -10.33 -11.05 -13.42
CA VAL A 146 -10.48 -10.94 -14.88
C VAL A 146 -11.84 -10.36 -15.26
N GLU A 147 -12.90 -10.78 -14.56
CA GLU A 147 -14.26 -10.32 -14.78
C GLU A 147 -14.38 -8.80 -14.57
N LEU A 148 -13.76 -8.29 -13.51
CA LEU A 148 -13.73 -6.86 -13.20
C LEU A 148 -12.77 -6.08 -14.11
N GLY A 149 -11.66 -6.69 -14.50
CA GLY A 149 -10.73 -6.12 -15.48
C GLY A 149 -11.35 -5.95 -16.86
N ASN A 150 -12.22 -6.88 -17.28
CA ASN A 150 -12.94 -6.78 -18.55
C ASN A 150 -13.88 -5.56 -18.59
N GLU A 151 -14.47 -5.19 -17.46
CA GLU A 151 -15.27 -3.97 -17.35
C GLU A 151 -14.41 -2.72 -17.56
N LEU A 152 -13.16 -2.72 -17.11
CA LEU A 152 -12.21 -1.63 -17.36
C LEU A 152 -11.73 -1.59 -18.82
N LEU A 153 -11.59 -2.75 -19.50
CA LEU A 153 -11.23 -2.79 -20.94
C LEU A 153 -12.20 -1.99 -21.79
N SER A 154 -13.51 -2.08 -21.51
CA SER A 154 -14.54 -1.33 -22.24
C SER A 154 -14.38 0.19 -22.10
N THR A 155 -13.81 0.66 -20.99
CA THR A 155 -13.69 2.09 -20.68
C THR A 155 -12.35 2.67 -21.11
N TYR A 156 -11.25 1.93 -20.89
CA TYR A 156 -9.89 2.41 -21.11
C TYR A 156 -9.22 1.82 -22.37
N GLY A 157 -9.85 0.84 -23.03
CA GLY A 157 -9.23 0.05 -24.11
C GLY A 157 -8.11 -0.88 -23.64
N LYS A 158 -7.76 -0.86 -22.35
CA LYS A 158 -6.76 -1.69 -21.67
C LYS A 158 -7.08 -1.76 -20.18
N VAL A 159 -6.59 -2.78 -19.47
CA VAL A 159 -6.63 -2.78 -18.00
C VAL A 159 -5.52 -1.85 -17.51
N PRO A 160 -5.81 -0.86 -16.63
CA PRO A 160 -4.78 -0.02 -16.05
C PRO A 160 -3.70 -0.87 -15.37
N THR A 161 -2.46 -0.42 -15.44
CA THR A 161 -1.34 -1.17 -14.84
C THR A 161 -1.19 -0.84 -13.36
N ASN A 162 -1.82 0.21 -12.85
CA ASN A 162 -1.90 0.51 -11.43
C ASN A 162 -3.25 1.12 -11.11
N GLY A 163 -3.69 1.01 -9.86
CA GLY A 163 -4.85 1.74 -9.39
C GLY A 163 -5.58 1.09 -8.24
N VAL A 164 -6.72 1.70 -7.93
CA VAL A 164 -7.68 1.24 -6.94
C VAL A 164 -9.02 1.02 -7.62
N LEU A 165 -9.59 -0.17 -7.44
CA LEU A 165 -10.92 -0.54 -7.93
C LEU A 165 -11.81 -0.86 -6.73
N PHE A 166 -12.95 -0.21 -6.68
CA PHE A 166 -14.07 -0.54 -5.82
C PHE A 166 -15.11 -1.26 -6.67
N ALA A 167 -15.46 -2.48 -6.27
CA ALA A 167 -16.56 -3.23 -6.83
C ALA A 167 -17.72 -3.23 -5.85
N GLY A 168 -18.86 -2.69 -6.26
CA GLY A 168 -20.10 -2.73 -5.50
C GLY A 168 -21.28 -3.18 -6.37
N GLU A 169 -22.41 -3.45 -5.74
CA GLU A 169 -23.60 -3.98 -6.42
C GLU A 169 -24.13 -3.11 -7.55
N LYS A 170 -23.91 -1.78 -7.44
CA LYS A 170 -24.42 -0.78 -8.39
C LYS A 170 -23.43 -0.46 -9.51
N GLY A 171 -22.21 -0.97 -9.46
CA GLY A 171 -21.19 -0.67 -10.46
C GLY A 171 -19.77 -0.63 -9.89
N LEU A 172 -18.87 -0.12 -10.71
CA LEU A 172 -17.44 -0.03 -10.44
C LEU A 172 -17.00 1.43 -10.32
N LEU A 173 -16.06 1.67 -9.41
CA LEU A 173 -15.29 2.90 -9.33
C LEU A 173 -13.81 2.56 -9.42
N CYS A 174 -13.11 3.14 -10.39
CA CYS A 174 -11.68 2.92 -10.60
C CYS A 174 -10.92 4.24 -10.46
N SER A 175 -9.71 4.19 -9.91
CA SER A 175 -8.79 5.32 -9.85
C SER A 175 -7.38 4.89 -10.24
N ASP A 176 -6.90 5.39 -11.39
CA ASP A 176 -5.57 5.13 -11.97
C ASP A 176 -4.82 6.44 -12.31
N ALA A 177 -5.06 7.49 -11.50
CA ALA A 177 -4.72 8.92 -11.64
C ALA A 177 -5.92 9.83 -11.98
N TRP A 178 -7.00 9.26 -12.53
CA TRP A 178 -8.29 9.93 -12.70
C TRP A 178 -9.40 9.06 -12.10
N GLY A 179 -10.39 9.67 -11.46
CA GLY A 179 -11.55 8.91 -10.96
C GLY A 179 -12.50 8.58 -12.10
N VAL A 180 -12.76 7.30 -12.35
CA VAL A 180 -13.72 6.79 -13.34
C VAL A 180 -14.79 5.98 -12.63
N VAL A 181 -16.05 6.22 -13.00
CA VAL A 181 -17.20 5.45 -12.53
C VAL A 181 -17.89 4.78 -13.71
N LYS A 182 -18.35 3.55 -13.50
CA LYS A 182 -19.19 2.79 -14.42
C LYS A 182 -20.33 2.15 -13.65
N MET A 183 -21.55 2.62 -13.85
CA MET A 183 -22.73 2.04 -13.21
C MET A 183 -23.19 0.76 -13.93
N LYS A 184 -23.89 -0.10 -13.22
CA LYS A 184 -24.41 -1.36 -13.76
C LYS A 184 -25.37 -1.08 -14.93
N GLY A 185 -25.10 -1.70 -16.07
CA GLY A 185 -25.87 -1.54 -17.30
C GLY A 185 -25.31 -0.49 -18.27
N GLU A 186 -24.29 0.28 -17.87
CA GLU A 186 -23.60 1.19 -18.76
C GLU A 186 -22.60 0.43 -19.65
N SER A 187 -22.49 0.84 -20.91
CA SER A 187 -21.55 0.23 -21.86
C SER A 187 -20.10 0.57 -21.53
N GLU A 188 -19.83 1.80 -21.11
CA GLU A 188 -18.51 2.34 -20.77
C GLU A 188 -18.63 3.24 -19.53
N GLY A 189 -17.55 3.35 -18.76
CA GLY A 189 -17.46 4.31 -17.67
C GLY A 189 -17.08 5.70 -18.16
N CYS A 190 -17.26 6.71 -17.30
CA CYS A 190 -16.79 8.06 -17.56
C CYS A 190 -16.17 8.68 -16.30
N GLY A 191 -15.56 9.86 -16.46
CA GLY A 191 -14.95 10.57 -15.33
C GLY A 191 -15.98 10.87 -14.25
N VAL A 192 -15.64 10.65 -12.98
CA VAL A 192 -16.57 10.82 -11.83
C VAL A 192 -17.21 12.21 -11.77
N LEU A 193 -16.54 13.25 -12.25
CA LEU A 193 -17.07 14.61 -12.29
C LEU A 193 -18.07 14.86 -13.43
N ASN A 194 -18.09 13.97 -14.43
CA ASN A 194 -18.98 14.03 -15.59
C ASN A 194 -20.20 13.11 -15.46
N HIS A 195 -20.21 12.24 -14.44
CA HIS A 195 -21.27 11.27 -14.20
C HIS A 195 -22.28 11.78 -13.17
N GLU A 196 -23.59 11.57 -13.40
CA GLU A 196 -24.66 12.03 -12.49
C GLU A 196 -24.48 11.53 -11.06
N ALA A 197 -24.13 10.24 -10.88
CA ALA A 197 -23.86 9.67 -9.56
C ALA A 197 -22.70 10.37 -8.82
N GLY A 198 -21.67 10.84 -9.53
CA GLY A 198 -20.56 11.59 -8.91
C GLY A 198 -20.93 13.05 -8.65
N GLN A 199 -21.70 13.68 -9.54
CA GLN A 199 -22.23 15.03 -9.34
C GLN A 199 -23.23 15.12 -8.17
N ALA A 200 -23.92 14.03 -7.87
CA ALA A 200 -24.81 13.92 -6.72
C ALA A 200 -24.08 13.89 -5.37
N VAL A 201 -22.77 13.62 -5.36
CA VAL A 201 -21.97 13.61 -4.13
C VAL A 201 -21.64 15.05 -3.74
N ALA A 202 -22.14 15.47 -2.57
CA ALA A 202 -21.81 16.79 -2.03
C ALA A 202 -20.30 16.90 -1.75
N ALA A 203 -19.74 18.08 -2.01
CA ALA A 203 -18.37 18.38 -1.61
C ALA A 203 -18.32 18.57 -0.07
N THR A 204 -17.61 17.71 0.63
CA THR A 204 -17.59 17.67 2.10
C THR A 204 -16.27 18.11 2.74
N GLY A 205 -15.22 18.35 1.95
CA GLY A 205 -13.89 18.74 2.46
C GLY A 205 -13.36 20.03 1.84
N PRO A 206 -12.46 20.75 2.55
CA PRO A 206 -11.80 21.93 2.00
C PRO A 206 -10.98 21.54 0.77
N ARG A 207 -11.06 22.34 -0.28
CA ARG A 207 -10.10 22.24 -1.40
C ARG A 207 -8.84 22.98 -0.97
N ALA A 208 -7.67 22.36 -1.16
CA ALA A 208 -6.41 23.04 -0.93
C ALA A 208 -6.41 24.35 -1.75
N PRO A 209 -6.17 25.52 -1.14
CA PRO A 209 -6.35 26.82 -1.80
C PRO A 209 -5.41 27.00 -3.00
N ARG A 210 -4.31 26.24 -3.05
CA ARG A 210 -3.40 26.11 -4.20
C ARG A 210 -2.85 24.69 -4.33
N ASP A 211 -2.09 24.27 -3.33
CA ASP A 211 -1.47 22.95 -3.24
C ASP A 211 -1.23 22.56 -1.77
N HIS A 212 -0.77 21.32 -1.55
CA HIS A 212 -0.49 20.79 -0.22
C HIS A 212 0.73 21.45 0.46
N MET A 213 1.62 22.08 -0.31
CA MET A 213 2.79 22.79 0.26
C MET A 213 2.36 24.11 0.91
N GLN A 214 1.46 24.85 0.27
CA GLN A 214 0.89 26.06 0.85
C GLN A 214 0.10 25.75 2.13
N GLU A 215 -0.69 24.68 2.11
CA GLU A 215 -1.42 24.21 3.30
C GLU A 215 -0.47 23.93 4.47
N TRP A 216 0.65 23.23 4.22
CA TRP A 216 1.68 22.98 5.23
C TRP A 216 2.30 24.28 5.77
N LEU A 217 2.65 25.22 4.88
CA LEU A 217 3.22 26.52 5.27
C LEU A 217 2.25 27.35 6.12
N ASP A 218 0.95 27.28 5.84
CA ASP A 218 -0.08 28.00 6.59
C ASP A 218 -0.28 27.36 7.98
N ALA A 219 -0.29 26.04 8.07
CA ALA A 219 -0.31 25.31 9.34
C ALA A 219 0.90 25.67 10.22
N CYS A 220 2.11 25.72 9.64
CA CYS A 220 3.32 26.13 10.36
C CYS A 220 3.28 27.57 10.91
N LYS A 221 2.43 28.44 10.35
CA LYS A 221 2.23 29.83 10.80
C LYS A 221 1.10 29.98 11.83
N GLY A 222 0.50 28.88 12.28
CA GLY A 222 -0.62 28.88 13.21
C GLY A 222 -1.99 29.00 12.53
N GLY A 223 -2.07 28.67 11.24
CA GLY A 223 -3.33 28.50 10.51
C GLY A 223 -4.07 27.21 10.89
N ALA A 224 -4.99 26.79 10.02
CA ALA A 224 -5.71 25.52 10.18
C ALA A 224 -4.76 24.32 10.05
N GLU A 225 -5.19 23.17 10.59
CA GLU A 225 -4.48 21.90 10.42
C GLU A 225 -4.47 21.46 8.95
N THR A 226 -3.46 20.67 8.58
CA THR A 226 -3.35 20.10 7.23
C THR A 226 -4.42 19.02 7.01
N PHE A 227 -4.94 18.93 5.78
CA PHE A 227 -5.91 17.92 5.38
C PHE A 227 -5.41 16.48 5.57
N GLN A 228 -4.09 16.30 5.41
CA GLN A 228 -3.35 15.08 5.72
C GLN A 228 -2.36 15.38 6.84
N GLY A 229 -2.72 15.01 8.08
CA GLY A 229 -1.88 15.19 9.26
C GLY A 229 -1.22 13.89 9.72
N PHE A 230 -0.32 13.99 10.70
CA PHE A 230 0.43 12.85 11.21
C PHE A 230 -0.44 11.71 11.75
N VAL A 231 -1.56 12.02 12.43
CA VAL A 231 -2.46 10.99 12.99
C VAL A 231 -3.05 10.14 11.86
N SER A 232 -3.69 10.77 10.87
CA SER A 232 -4.22 10.03 9.72
C SER A 232 -3.15 9.27 8.95
N SER A 233 -1.94 9.84 8.83
CA SER A 233 -0.84 9.16 8.15
C SER A 233 -0.30 7.96 8.94
N ALA A 234 -0.29 8.02 10.26
CA ALA A 234 0.11 6.91 11.12
C ALA A 234 -0.88 5.74 11.00
N ASP A 235 -2.18 6.02 11.06
CA ASP A 235 -3.23 5.00 10.93
C ASP A 235 -3.17 4.30 9.56
N ILE A 236 -2.94 5.07 8.48
CA ILE A 236 -2.79 4.51 7.13
C ILE A 236 -1.50 3.70 7.01
N ALA A 237 -0.39 4.19 7.58
CA ALA A 237 0.87 3.48 7.57
C ALA A 237 0.78 2.14 8.31
N GLU A 238 0.05 2.09 9.42
CA GLU A 238 -0.19 0.86 10.19
C GLU A 238 -0.76 -0.25 9.30
N VAL A 239 -1.74 0.04 8.42
CA VAL A 239 -2.30 -0.97 7.51
C VAL A 239 -1.21 -1.64 6.66
N ALA A 240 -0.35 -0.84 6.04
CA ALA A 240 0.74 -1.35 5.21
C ALA A 240 1.78 -2.11 6.05
N MET A 241 2.14 -1.58 7.23
CA MET A 241 3.15 -2.19 8.12
C MET A 241 2.69 -3.52 8.69
N VAL A 242 1.42 -3.68 9.05
CA VAL A 242 0.87 -4.97 9.49
C VAL A 242 0.91 -6.00 8.36
N GLY A 243 0.74 -5.57 7.10
CA GLY A 243 1.03 -6.41 5.93
C GLY A 243 2.48 -6.89 5.92
N MET A 244 3.43 -5.99 6.12
CA MET A 244 4.85 -6.33 6.19
C MET A 244 5.20 -7.28 7.35
N VAL A 245 4.53 -7.15 8.51
CA VAL A 245 4.66 -8.10 9.62
C VAL A 245 4.17 -9.48 9.19
N ALA A 246 2.99 -9.59 8.58
CA ALA A 246 2.45 -10.87 8.10
C ALA A 246 3.38 -11.54 7.06
N LEU A 247 3.96 -10.75 6.14
CA LEU A 247 4.94 -11.23 5.17
C LEU A 247 6.18 -11.79 5.85
N ARG A 248 6.78 -11.03 6.77
CA ARG A 248 7.98 -11.45 7.50
C ARG A 248 7.74 -12.65 8.39
N TYR A 249 6.55 -12.74 8.96
CA TYR A 249 6.16 -13.82 9.87
C TYR A 249 5.83 -15.11 9.13
N GLY A 250 5.43 -15.02 7.85
CA GLY A 250 5.19 -16.17 6.99
C GLY A 250 3.85 -16.89 7.22
N LYS A 251 2.96 -16.33 8.03
CA LYS A 251 1.59 -16.83 8.23
C LYS A 251 0.60 -15.68 8.51
N PRO A 252 -0.71 -15.91 8.34
CA PRO A 252 -1.72 -14.92 8.69
C PRO A 252 -1.63 -14.49 10.16
N ILE A 253 -1.93 -13.22 10.43
CA ILE A 253 -1.98 -12.66 11.78
C ILE A 253 -3.34 -12.02 12.06
N GLU A 254 -3.82 -12.20 13.28
CA GLU A 254 -4.89 -11.37 13.84
C GLU A 254 -4.27 -10.19 14.58
N TRP A 255 -4.74 -8.98 14.30
CA TRP A 255 -4.09 -7.75 14.75
C TRP A 255 -4.85 -7.10 15.92
N ASP A 256 -4.08 -6.62 16.90
CA ASP A 256 -4.53 -5.77 18.01
C ASP A 256 -3.81 -4.43 17.89
N SER A 257 -4.45 -3.46 17.24
CA SER A 257 -3.90 -2.11 17.01
C SER A 257 -3.66 -1.35 18.30
N GLU A 258 -4.57 -1.45 19.27
CA GLU A 258 -4.41 -0.76 20.56
C GLU A 258 -3.18 -1.23 21.33
N LYS A 259 -2.85 -2.52 21.22
CA LYS A 259 -1.64 -3.10 21.83
C LYS A 259 -0.43 -3.13 20.91
N MET A 260 -0.59 -2.82 19.63
CA MET A 260 0.41 -3.03 18.58
C MET A 260 0.95 -4.47 18.59
N GLN A 261 0.07 -5.47 18.54
CA GLN A 261 0.43 -6.89 18.71
C GLN A 261 -0.31 -7.82 17.76
N ALA A 262 0.36 -8.91 17.35
CA ALA A 262 -0.31 -10.06 16.74
C ALA A 262 -0.90 -10.96 17.85
N LYS A 263 -2.22 -11.14 17.86
CA LYS A 263 -2.93 -11.82 18.93
C LYS A 263 -2.51 -13.29 19.03
N GLY A 264 -1.97 -13.67 20.19
CA GLY A 264 -1.54 -15.04 20.45
C GLY A 264 -0.29 -15.47 19.69
N GLU A 265 0.43 -14.53 19.06
CA GLU A 265 1.57 -14.81 18.18
C GLU A 265 2.83 -14.05 18.62
N PRO A 266 3.41 -14.37 19.80
CA PRO A 266 4.57 -13.64 20.33
C PRO A 266 5.83 -13.75 19.44
N GLY A 267 5.85 -14.72 18.50
CA GLY A 267 6.91 -14.81 17.49
C GLY A 267 6.92 -13.65 16.48
N ALA A 268 5.82 -12.89 16.38
CA ALA A 268 5.74 -11.70 15.54
C ALA A 268 6.25 -10.43 16.25
N ASP A 269 6.35 -10.42 17.58
CA ASP A 269 6.76 -9.25 18.37
C ASP A 269 8.11 -8.65 17.92
N PRO A 270 9.15 -9.43 17.62
CA PRO A 270 10.42 -8.89 17.12
C PRO A 270 10.33 -8.23 15.75
N LEU A 271 9.25 -8.48 14.99
CA LEU A 271 8.98 -7.88 13.68
C LEU A 271 8.18 -6.57 13.80
N ILE A 272 7.50 -6.37 14.93
CA ILE A 272 6.70 -5.17 15.24
C ILE A 272 7.56 -4.15 15.98
N HIS A 273 8.34 -4.62 16.96
CA HIS A 273 9.23 -3.82 17.78
C HIS A 273 10.68 -4.08 17.39
N LEU A 274 11.07 -3.52 16.25
CA LEU A 274 12.42 -3.74 15.70
C LEU A 274 13.50 -3.23 16.66
N GLU A 275 14.52 -4.07 16.87
CA GLU A 275 15.75 -3.61 17.50
C GLU A 275 16.50 -2.67 16.54
N VAL A 276 16.54 -1.39 16.90
CA VAL A 276 17.31 -0.40 16.16
C VAL A 276 18.68 -0.20 16.80
N ARG A 277 19.69 0.01 15.96
CA ARG A 277 21.01 0.41 16.43
C ARG A 277 20.89 1.74 17.16
N LYS A 278 21.50 1.84 18.34
CA LYS A 278 21.53 3.07 19.17
C LYS A 278 22.77 3.93 18.93
N LYS A 279 23.76 3.37 18.24
CA LYS A 279 25.02 4.02 17.89
C LYS A 279 25.37 3.68 16.45
N TRP A 280 25.55 4.74 15.69
CA TRP A 280 26.07 4.82 14.35
C TRP A 280 26.85 6.13 14.32
N LEU A 281 27.88 6.22 13.47
CA LEU A 281 28.81 7.35 13.42
C LEU A 281 28.13 8.73 13.49
#